data_AF-A0A514XNU2-F1
#
_entry.id   AF-A0A514XNU2-F1
#
_cell.length_a   1.000
_cell.length_b   1.000
_cell.length_c   1.000
_cell.angle_alpha   90.00
_cell.angle_beta   90.00
_cell.angle_gamma   90.00
#
_symmetry.space_group_name_H-M   'P 1'
#
loop_
_entity.id
_entity.type
_entity.pdbx_description
1 polymer ?
#
loop_
_entity_poly.entity_id
_entity_poly.type
_entity_poly.pdbx_seq_one_letter_code
_entity_poly.pdbx_strand_id
1 'polypeptide(L)'
;MTQLDVLGDDLLDVIPADGTTFCPKYNSLTRDQRKNFWVYLLSQMTKYESSFNTNLNYTENFNDSSGNNVISAGLLQLSVESGNAYGCGLKSTNDLHDPYKNLSCGIRILNRWMGKDARIAGQVSGSWKGGARYWAVLRSTNSPYAKIVAATKAISICK
;
A
#
# COMPACT_ATOMS: atom_id res chain seq x y z
N MET A 1 -0.47 21.13 -1.22
CA MET A 1 0.45 20.03 -0.85
C MET A 1 -0.40 18.77 -0.71
N THR A 2 -0.07 17.70 -1.43
CA THR A 2 -0.85 16.44 -1.39
C THR A 2 -0.46 15.59 -0.18
N GLN A 3 -1.25 14.58 0.18
CA GLN A 3 -0.88 13.66 1.27
C GLN A 3 0.43 12.91 0.98
N LEU A 4 0.75 12.63 -0.29
CA LEU A 4 2.06 12.06 -0.67
C LEU A 4 3.21 13.03 -0.40
N ASP A 5 3.01 14.34 -0.61
CA ASP A 5 4.03 15.34 -0.30
C ASP A 5 4.25 15.52 1.22
N VAL A 6 3.30 15.10 2.06
CA VAL A 6 3.38 15.24 3.53
C VAL A 6 3.80 13.94 4.23
N LEU A 7 3.39 12.79 3.70
CA LEU A 7 3.50 11.48 4.36
C LEU A 7 4.38 10.48 3.60
N GLY A 8 4.80 10.81 2.38
CA GLY A 8 5.32 9.86 1.40
C GLY A 8 6.73 10.17 0.91
N ASP A 9 7.59 10.84 1.68
CA ASP A 9 8.93 11.23 1.22
C ASP A 9 9.76 10.04 0.72
N ASP A 10 9.83 8.95 1.48
CA ASP A 10 10.57 7.75 1.05
C ASP A 10 9.95 7.11 -0.20
N LEU A 11 8.62 7.16 -0.35
CA LEU A 11 7.97 6.72 -1.59
C LEU A 11 8.43 7.52 -2.78
N LEU A 12 8.68 8.82 -2.60
CA LEU A 12 9.02 9.73 -3.67
C LEU A 12 10.52 9.82 -3.94
N ASP A 13 11.37 9.57 -2.95
CA ASP A 13 12.82 9.74 -3.05
C ASP A 13 13.60 8.45 -3.27
N VAL A 14 13.17 7.34 -2.68
CA VAL A 14 13.89 6.07 -2.80
C VAL A 14 13.80 5.52 -4.23
N ILE A 15 14.92 4.99 -4.73
CA ILE A 15 14.95 4.18 -5.95
C ILE A 15 14.76 2.71 -5.54
N PRO A 16 13.58 2.10 -5.79
CA PRO A 16 13.32 0.74 -5.38
C PRO A 16 14.13 -0.26 -6.22
N ALA A 17 14.71 -1.26 -5.57
CA ALA A 17 15.47 -2.33 -6.22
C ALA A 17 14.65 -3.14 -7.24
N ASP A 18 13.33 -3.21 -7.06
CA ASP A 18 12.37 -3.83 -7.97
C ASP A 18 11.54 -2.79 -8.76
N GLY A 19 12.03 -1.55 -8.85
CA GLY A 19 11.38 -0.48 -9.61
C GLY A 19 11.06 -0.89 -11.04
N THR A 20 12.00 -1.53 -11.74
CA THR A 20 11.80 -2.02 -13.12
C THR A 20 10.73 -3.11 -13.23
N THR A 21 10.44 -3.82 -12.14
CA THR A 21 9.35 -4.80 -12.07
C THR A 21 7.98 -4.12 -12.03
N PHE A 22 7.83 -2.93 -11.49
CA PHE A 22 6.54 -2.23 -11.48
C PHE A 22 6.46 -1.11 -12.53
N CYS A 23 7.61 -0.55 -12.88
CA CYS A 23 7.76 0.59 -13.75
C CYS A 23 9.18 0.61 -14.35
N PRO A 24 9.40 0.10 -15.58
CA PRO A 24 10.71 0.03 -16.23
C PRO A 24 11.51 1.34 -16.18
N LYS A 25 10.83 2.49 -16.27
CA LYS A 25 11.43 3.83 -16.22
C LYS A 25 11.44 4.50 -14.84
N TYR A 26 11.18 3.78 -13.75
CA TYR A 26 11.05 4.38 -12.41
C TYR A 26 12.22 5.32 -12.04
N ASN A 27 13.46 4.88 -12.33
CA ASN A 27 14.66 5.64 -11.98
C ASN A 27 14.77 6.99 -12.72
N SER A 28 14.15 7.13 -13.91
CA SER A 28 14.14 8.38 -14.66
C SER A 28 12.90 9.24 -14.39
N LEU A 29 12.00 8.81 -13.51
CA LEU A 29 10.82 9.59 -13.17
C LEU A 29 11.18 10.78 -12.28
N THR A 30 10.63 11.94 -12.63
CA THR A 30 10.55 13.10 -11.75
C THR A 30 9.70 12.79 -10.52
N ARG A 31 9.85 13.58 -9.45
CA ARG A 31 9.07 13.42 -8.21
C ARG A 31 7.55 13.48 -8.46
N ASP A 32 7.10 14.35 -9.36
CA ASP A 32 5.68 14.43 -9.74
C ASP A 32 5.20 13.19 -10.51
N GLN A 33 6.02 12.63 -11.40
CA GLN A 33 5.68 11.37 -12.06
C GLN A 33 5.66 10.19 -11.07
N ARG A 34 6.52 10.19 -10.05
CA ARG A 34 6.47 9.19 -8.98
C ARG A 34 5.17 9.28 -8.18
N LYS A 35 4.65 10.49 -7.92
CA LYS A 35 3.31 10.66 -7.32
C LYS A 35 2.24 10.00 -8.18
N ASN A 36 2.25 10.21 -9.50
CA ASN A 36 1.30 9.58 -10.41
C ASN A 36 1.40 8.04 -10.37
N PHE A 37 2.61 7.50 -10.33
CA PHE A 37 2.83 6.06 -10.17
C PHE A 37 2.22 5.53 -8.86
N TRP A 38 2.51 6.17 -7.72
CA TRP A 38 2.02 5.71 -6.41
C TRP A 38 0.51 5.82 -6.25
N VAL A 39 -0.10 6.89 -6.76
CA VAL A 39 -1.57 7.02 -6.81
C VAL A 39 -2.17 5.90 -7.64
N TYR A 40 -1.57 5.58 -8.79
CA TYR A 40 -2.07 4.49 -9.64
C TYR A 40 -1.88 3.11 -8.99
N LEU A 41 -0.73 2.85 -8.35
CA LEU A 41 -0.51 1.62 -7.59
C LEU A 41 -1.53 1.46 -6.47
N LEU A 42 -1.77 2.49 -5.66
CA LEU A 42 -2.78 2.49 -4.59
C LEU A 42 -4.18 2.21 -5.13
N SER A 43 -4.56 2.81 -6.27
CA SER A 43 -5.82 2.52 -6.95
C SER A 43 -5.93 1.04 -7.35
N GLN A 44 -4.86 0.45 -7.90
CA GLN A 44 -4.85 -0.98 -8.22
C GLN A 44 -4.92 -1.85 -6.96
N MET A 45 -4.28 -1.47 -5.86
CA MET A 45 -4.42 -2.17 -4.58
C MET A 45 -5.88 -2.13 -4.11
N THR A 46 -6.50 -0.94 -4.06
CA THR A 46 -7.91 -0.76 -3.66
C THR A 46 -8.87 -1.59 -4.52
N LYS A 47 -8.62 -1.72 -5.82
CA LYS A 47 -9.41 -2.59 -6.69
C LYS A 47 -9.46 -4.03 -6.19
N TYR A 48 -8.32 -4.57 -5.77
CA TYR A 48 -8.21 -5.97 -5.37
C TYR A 48 -8.47 -6.21 -3.88
N GLU A 49 -8.28 -5.20 -3.03
CA GLU A 49 -8.58 -5.28 -1.59
C GLU A 49 -10.08 -5.08 -1.31
N SER A 50 -10.75 -4.15 -2.00
CA SER A 50 -12.14 -3.80 -1.66
C SER A 50 -13.08 -3.60 -2.83
N SER A 51 -12.63 -3.79 -4.07
CA SER A 51 -13.39 -3.39 -5.27
C SER A 51 -13.86 -1.93 -5.20
N PHE A 52 -13.02 -1.06 -4.63
CA PHE A 52 -13.32 0.37 -4.38
C PHE A 52 -14.46 0.64 -3.39
N ASN A 53 -14.91 -0.36 -2.63
CA ASN A 53 -15.93 -0.18 -1.60
C ASN A 53 -15.29 0.33 -0.30
N THR A 54 -15.61 1.56 0.09
CA THR A 54 -15.12 2.15 1.35
C THR A 54 -15.80 1.60 2.60
N ASN A 55 -16.99 0.99 2.45
CA ASN A 55 -17.77 0.45 3.56
C ASN A 55 -17.52 -1.05 3.80
N LEU A 56 -16.57 -1.66 3.07
CA LEU A 56 -16.26 -3.08 3.21
C LEU A 56 -15.61 -3.36 4.56
N ASN A 57 -16.14 -4.37 5.27
CA ASN A 57 -15.55 -4.95 6.47
C ASN A 57 -15.29 -6.44 6.23
N TYR A 58 -14.16 -6.93 6.75
CA TYR A 58 -13.82 -8.33 6.77
C TYR A 58 -13.31 -8.71 8.16
N THR A 59 -13.91 -9.73 8.77
CA THR A 59 -13.47 -10.27 10.05
C THR A 59 -12.38 -11.29 9.79
N GLU A 60 -11.19 -11.00 10.27
CA GLU A 60 -10.02 -11.86 10.15
C GLU A 60 -10.11 -13.07 11.09
N ASN A 61 -9.40 -14.14 10.73
CA ASN A 61 -9.31 -15.36 11.53
C ASN A 61 -8.20 -15.29 12.61
N PHE A 62 -7.79 -14.09 13.00
CA PHE A 62 -6.80 -13.84 14.05
C PHE A 62 -7.23 -12.67 14.94
N ASN A 63 -6.68 -12.63 16.15
CA ASN A 63 -7.09 -11.68 17.18
C ASN A 63 -6.16 -10.47 17.25
N ASP A 64 -6.72 -9.34 17.69
CA ASP A 64 -5.99 -8.18 18.16
C ASP A 64 -5.30 -8.47 19.51
N SER A 65 -4.53 -7.51 20.02
CA SER A 65 -3.87 -7.66 21.33
C SER A 65 -4.83 -7.82 22.52
N SER A 66 -6.10 -7.46 22.35
CA SER A 66 -7.15 -7.59 23.37
C SER A 66 -7.93 -8.91 23.26
N GLY A 67 -7.59 -9.76 22.29
CA GLY A 67 -8.23 -11.07 22.08
C GLY A 67 -9.50 -11.03 21.24
N ASN A 68 -9.86 -9.89 20.63
CA ASN A 68 -11.01 -9.79 19.73
C ASN A 68 -10.58 -10.08 18.29
N ASN A 69 -11.47 -10.63 17.46
CA ASN A 69 -11.17 -10.81 16.04
C ASN A 69 -10.85 -9.46 15.37
N VAL A 70 -9.77 -9.42 14.61
CA VAL A 70 -9.39 -8.23 13.86
C VAL A 70 -10.43 -7.95 12.76
N ILE A 71 -10.80 -6.68 12.60
CA ILE A 71 -11.63 -6.22 11.50
C ILE A 71 -10.76 -5.41 10.54
N SER A 72 -10.64 -5.92 9.31
CA SER A 72 -10.07 -5.22 8.17
C SER A 72 -11.16 -4.41 7.46
N ALA A 73 -10.91 -3.13 7.20
CA ALA A 73 -11.93 -2.19 6.76
C ALA A 73 -11.46 -1.22 5.67
N GLY A 74 -12.42 -0.83 4.84
CA GLY A 74 -12.28 0.23 3.83
C GLY A 74 -11.42 -0.13 2.63
N LEU A 75 -10.95 0.91 1.93
CA LEU A 75 -10.34 0.82 0.60
C LEU A 75 -9.09 -0.07 0.54
N LEU A 76 -8.27 -0.06 1.58
CA LEU A 76 -7.03 -0.81 1.65
C LEU A 76 -7.06 -1.92 2.71
N GLN A 77 -8.26 -2.30 3.18
CA GLN A 77 -8.48 -3.36 4.17
C GLN A 77 -7.49 -3.26 5.35
N LEU A 78 -7.55 -2.12 6.04
CA LEU A 78 -6.70 -1.81 7.19
C LEU A 78 -7.42 -2.17 8.49
N SER A 79 -6.69 -2.35 9.59
CA SER A 79 -7.30 -2.46 10.92
C SER A 79 -6.82 -1.33 11.84
N VAL A 80 -7.61 -1.01 12.87
CA VAL A 80 -7.33 0.13 13.76
C VAL A 80 -6.01 -0.05 14.51
N GLU A 81 -5.82 -1.19 15.16
CA GLU A 81 -4.62 -1.49 15.93
C GLU A 81 -3.36 -1.45 15.07
N SER A 82 -3.37 -2.19 13.95
CA SER A 82 -2.23 -2.27 13.05
C SER A 82 -1.91 -0.92 12.41
N GLY A 83 -2.92 -0.17 11.94
CA GLY A 83 -2.74 1.16 11.37
C GLY A 83 -2.18 2.16 12.39
N ASN A 84 -2.63 2.10 13.64
CA ASN A 84 -2.11 2.98 14.70
C ASN A 84 -0.65 2.70 15.08
N ALA A 85 -0.13 1.49 14.84
CA ALA A 85 1.31 1.21 14.93
C ALA A 85 2.16 1.99 13.89
N TYR A 86 1.52 2.65 12.91
CA TYR A 86 2.12 3.56 11.93
C TYR A 86 1.69 5.03 12.14
N GLY A 87 1.02 5.34 13.26
CA GLY A 87 0.61 6.70 13.60
C GLY A 87 -0.55 7.23 12.77
N CYS A 88 -1.51 6.36 12.38
CA CYS A 88 -2.66 6.77 11.58
C CYS A 88 -3.75 7.54 12.35
N GLY A 89 -3.76 7.48 13.69
CA GLY A 89 -4.69 8.26 14.53
C GLY A 89 -6.16 7.83 14.41
N LEU A 90 -6.40 6.53 14.19
CA LEU A 90 -7.72 5.93 14.03
C LEU A 90 -8.35 5.70 15.42
N LYS A 91 -9.57 6.19 15.63
CA LYS A 91 -10.30 6.05 16.90
C LYS A 91 -11.16 4.79 16.93
N SER A 92 -11.67 4.37 15.78
CA SER A 92 -12.52 3.20 15.63
C SER A 92 -12.50 2.69 14.19
N THR A 93 -13.07 1.51 13.95
CA THR A 93 -13.22 0.95 12.60
C THR A 93 -13.98 1.89 11.66
N ASN A 94 -14.89 2.72 12.19
CA ASN A 94 -15.62 3.68 11.37
C ASN A 94 -14.72 4.75 10.73
N ASP A 95 -13.59 5.09 11.35
CA ASP A 95 -12.60 6.00 10.73
C ASP A 95 -11.96 5.40 9.47
N LEU A 96 -11.93 4.07 9.35
CA LEU A 96 -11.38 3.39 8.18
C LEU A 96 -12.32 3.40 6.98
N HIS A 97 -13.61 3.73 7.19
CA HIS A 97 -14.57 3.95 6.12
C HIS A 97 -14.45 5.34 5.49
N ASP A 98 -13.75 6.28 6.12
CA ASP A 98 -13.35 7.53 5.48
C ASP A 98 -12.21 7.24 4.48
N PRO A 99 -12.44 7.40 3.17
CA PRO A 99 -11.45 7.06 2.16
C PRO A 99 -10.17 7.89 2.28
N TYR A 100 -10.25 9.13 2.76
CA TYR A 100 -9.08 9.99 2.93
C TYR A 100 -8.19 9.51 4.08
N LYS A 101 -8.79 9.13 5.20
CA LYS A 101 -8.04 8.54 6.34
C LYS A 101 -7.44 7.19 5.96
N ASN A 102 -8.21 6.35 5.28
CA ASN A 102 -7.77 5.03 4.84
C ASN A 102 -6.56 5.11 3.91
N LEU A 103 -6.64 5.94 2.86
CA LEU A 103 -5.54 6.14 1.92
C LEU A 103 -4.32 6.82 2.57
N SER A 104 -4.53 7.80 3.44
CA SER A 104 -3.43 8.46 4.17
C SER A 104 -2.68 7.47 5.07
N CYS A 105 -3.39 6.56 5.72
CA CYS A 105 -2.78 5.49 6.50
C CYS A 105 -2.00 4.50 5.61
N GLY A 106 -2.56 4.15 4.46
CA GLY A 106 -1.85 3.35 3.45
C GLY A 106 -0.53 3.98 3.00
N ILE A 107 -0.51 5.29 2.77
CA ILE A 107 0.71 6.03 2.43
C ILE A 107 1.75 5.91 3.55
N ARG A 108 1.37 6.10 4.83
CA ARG A 108 2.30 5.95 5.98
C ARG A 108 2.93 4.56 6.06
N ILE A 109 2.11 3.52 5.87
CA ILE A 109 2.57 2.13 5.92
C ILE A 109 3.54 1.85 4.77
N LEU A 110 3.18 2.21 3.54
CA LEU A 110 4.06 2.05 2.38
C LEU A 110 5.37 2.83 2.57
N ASN A 111 5.30 4.07 3.03
CA ASN A 111 6.47 4.92 3.24
C ASN A 111 7.47 4.28 4.21
N ARG A 112 6.99 3.81 5.36
CA ARG A 112 7.84 3.12 6.36
C ARG A 112 8.60 1.94 5.76
N TRP A 113 7.93 1.13 4.94
CA TRP A 113 8.56 -0.06 4.37
C TRP A 113 9.41 0.25 3.13
N MET A 114 9.11 1.31 2.39
CA MET A 114 9.97 1.81 1.33
C MET A 114 11.30 2.30 1.89
N GLY A 115 11.28 3.16 2.91
CA GLY A 115 12.50 3.65 3.56
C GLY A 115 13.34 2.53 4.18
N LYS A 116 12.70 1.47 4.69
CA LYS A 116 13.39 0.34 5.33
C LYS A 116 13.91 -0.72 4.37
N ASP A 117 13.14 -1.09 3.35
CA ASP A 117 13.49 -2.22 2.48
C ASP A 117 13.98 -1.79 1.08
N ALA A 118 13.86 -0.50 0.73
CA ALA A 118 14.22 0.07 -0.56
C ALA A 118 13.65 -0.71 -1.76
N ARG A 119 12.38 -1.11 -1.65
CA ARG A 119 11.66 -1.88 -2.67
C ARG A 119 10.16 -1.80 -2.49
N ILE A 120 9.43 -1.95 -3.59
CA ILE A 120 7.97 -1.89 -3.62
C ILE A 120 7.36 -3.14 -2.98
N ALA A 121 7.87 -4.33 -3.32
CA ALA A 121 7.30 -5.60 -2.86
C ALA A 121 8.32 -6.77 -2.89
N GLY A 122 7.80 -8.00 -2.88
CA GLY A 122 8.56 -9.23 -3.07
C GLY A 122 9.04 -9.90 -1.79
N GLN A 123 9.62 -11.09 -1.96
CA GLN A 123 10.21 -11.88 -0.89
C GLN A 123 11.73 -11.90 -1.06
N VAL A 124 12.47 -11.55 -0.01
CA VAL A 124 13.93 -11.55 0.00
C VAL A 124 14.39 -12.36 1.20
N SER A 125 15.20 -13.39 0.95
CA SER A 125 15.69 -14.32 1.97
C SER A 125 14.56 -14.88 2.86
N GLY A 126 13.48 -15.34 2.23
CA GLY A 126 12.32 -15.92 2.91
C GLY A 126 11.35 -14.93 3.56
N SER A 127 11.66 -13.63 3.60
CA SER A 127 10.81 -12.61 4.25
C SER A 127 10.17 -11.66 3.25
N TRP A 128 8.89 -11.35 3.43
CA TRP A 128 8.20 -10.30 2.65
C TRP A 128 8.78 -8.92 2.92
N LYS A 129 8.84 -8.08 1.89
CA LYS A 129 9.42 -6.74 1.89
C LYS A 129 8.49 -5.70 1.25
N GLY A 130 8.74 -4.42 1.53
CA GLY A 130 7.93 -3.32 1.01
C GLY A 130 6.47 -3.45 1.43
N GLY A 131 5.55 -3.10 0.53
CA GLY A 131 4.11 -3.23 0.77
C GLY A 131 3.65 -4.67 0.99
N ALA A 132 4.38 -5.68 0.49
CA ALA A 132 4.02 -7.09 0.66
C ALA A 132 4.09 -7.57 2.12
N ARG A 133 4.72 -6.80 3.01
CA ARG A 133 4.69 -7.05 4.45
C ARG A 133 3.28 -6.92 5.02
N TYR A 134 2.52 -5.95 4.53
CA TYR A 134 1.18 -5.66 5.00
C TYR A 134 0.13 -6.29 4.08
N TRP A 135 0.17 -5.96 2.79
CA TRP A 135 -0.89 -6.34 1.84
C TRP A 135 -0.60 -7.63 1.10
N ALA A 136 -1.55 -8.57 1.18
CA ALA A 136 -1.48 -9.85 0.49
C ALA A 136 -1.50 -9.68 -1.04
N VAL A 137 -2.20 -8.67 -1.57
CA VAL A 137 -2.27 -8.40 -3.02
C VAL A 137 -0.92 -8.03 -3.63
N LEU A 138 0.07 -7.63 -2.81
CA LEU A 138 1.44 -7.34 -3.23
C LEU A 138 2.40 -8.53 -3.06
N ARG A 139 1.92 -9.69 -2.59
CA ARG A 139 2.71 -10.92 -2.48
C ARG A 139 2.62 -11.70 -3.79
N SER A 140 3.76 -12.08 -4.37
CA SER A 140 3.84 -12.78 -5.66
C SER A 140 3.14 -14.14 -5.68
N THR A 141 2.82 -14.70 -4.52
CA THR A 141 2.04 -15.94 -4.35
C THR A 141 0.53 -15.75 -4.56
N ASN A 142 0.04 -14.51 -4.61
CA ASN A 142 -1.38 -14.20 -4.78
C ASN A 142 -1.69 -13.71 -6.19
N SER A 143 -2.83 -14.14 -6.74
CA SER A 143 -3.22 -13.83 -8.13
C SER A 143 -3.36 -12.33 -8.46
N PRO A 144 -3.73 -11.41 -7.53
CA PRO A 144 -3.76 -9.98 -7.82
C PRO A 144 -2.40 -9.37 -8.17
N TYR A 145 -1.29 -9.90 -7.62
CA TYR A 145 0.04 -9.33 -7.77
C TYR A 145 0.43 -9.15 -9.24
N ALA A 146 0.30 -10.22 -10.04
CA ALA A 146 0.66 -10.19 -11.46
C ALA A 146 -0.18 -9.15 -12.24
N LYS A 147 -1.45 -8.96 -11.85
CA LYS A 147 -2.34 -7.98 -12.48
C LYS A 147 -1.98 -6.54 -12.10
N ILE A 148 -1.64 -6.29 -10.83
CA ILE A 148 -1.16 -4.98 -10.35
C ILE A 148 0.15 -4.61 -11.05
N VAL A 149 1.10 -5.55 -11.13
CA VAL A 149 2.37 -5.38 -11.85
C VAL A 149 2.13 -5.05 -13.32
N ALA A 150 1.29 -5.83 -14.02
CA ALA A 150 0.99 -5.57 -15.42
C ALA A 150 0.34 -4.19 -15.64
N ALA A 151 -0.61 -3.81 -14.78
CA ALA A 151 -1.31 -2.53 -14.88
C ALA A 151 -0.37 -1.34 -14.64
N THR A 152 0.49 -1.41 -13.63
CA THR A 152 1.46 -0.35 -13.30
C THR A 152 2.54 -0.21 -14.37
N LYS A 153 3.05 -1.31 -14.92
CA LYS A 153 3.98 -1.26 -16.07
C LYS A 153 3.38 -0.57 -17.30
N ALA A 154 2.05 -0.66 -17.47
CA ALA A 154 1.37 -0.17 -18.65
C ALA A 154 1.04 1.34 -18.63
N ILE A 155 1.27 2.04 -17.51
CA ILE A 155 1.05 3.49 -17.46
C ILE A 155 2.09 4.22 -18.32
N SER A 156 1.70 5.32 -18.97
CA SER A 156 2.52 6.01 -19.97
C SER A 156 3.91 6.42 -19.46
N ILE A 157 4.00 6.88 -18.22
CA ILE A 157 5.27 7.30 -17.59
C ILE A 157 6.24 6.13 -17.37
N CYS A 158 5.76 4.88 -17.35
CA CYS A 158 6.57 3.69 -17.10
C CYS A 158 7.00 2.94 -18.37
N LYS A 159 6.43 3.29 -19.53
CA LYS A 159 6.78 2.74 -20.84
C LYS A 159 8.01 3.42 -21.41
#